data_AF-A0A547Q840-F1
#
_entry.id   AF-A0A547Q840-F1
#
_cell.length_a   1.000
_cell.length_b   1.000
_cell.length_c   1.000
_cell.angle_alpha   90.00
_cell.angle_beta   90.00
_cell.angle_gamma   90.00
#
_symmetry.space_group_name_H-M   'P 1'
#
loop_
_entity.id
_entity.type
_entity.pdbx_description
1 polymer ?
#
loop_
_entity_poly.entity_id
_entity_poly.type
_entity_poly.pdbx_seq_one_letter_code
_entity_poly.pdbx_strand_id
1 'polypeptide(L)'
;MSSSNCITEHLIALRQQQGPDAERLLMENFAGGRHYIPRRESAKFERLCDLIGEPAATYLADCCGGFEWDFPSQRTYDLRKHRAAILSDLRNPDLTLNDVALRNGISRRWASILRQRGNVYPPKQDP
;
A
#
# COMPACT_ATOMS: atom_id res chain seq x y z
N MET A 1 7.79 5.80 11.95
CA MET A 1 7.40 4.83 10.89
C MET A 1 8.45 4.92 9.80
N SER A 2 8.97 3.80 9.27
CA SER A 2 9.93 3.84 8.15
C SER A 2 9.21 4.35 6.89
N SER A 3 9.81 5.31 6.18
CA SER A 3 9.28 5.91 4.95
C SER A 3 8.88 4.86 3.90
N SER A 4 9.60 3.74 3.88
CA SER A 4 9.38 2.60 2.99
C SER A 4 8.01 1.91 3.23
N ASN A 5 7.51 1.88 4.48
CA ASN A 5 6.17 1.35 4.76
C ASN A 5 5.08 2.33 4.32
N CYS A 6 5.28 3.63 4.51
CA CYS A 6 4.30 4.66 4.16
C CYS A 6 4.05 4.73 2.65
N ILE A 7 5.08 4.61 1.79
CA ILE A 7 4.85 4.62 0.34
C ILE A 7 4.03 3.41 -0.14
N THR A 8 4.16 2.26 0.54
CA THR A 8 3.40 1.06 0.19
C THR A 8 1.91 1.25 0.47
N GLU A 9 1.57 1.95 1.55
CA GLU A 9 0.19 2.31 1.87
C GLU A 9 -0.39 3.27 0.82
N HIS A 10 0.40 4.28 0.40
CA HIS A 10 -0.02 5.18 -0.68
C HIS A 10 -0.25 4.45 -2.01
N LEU A 11 0.57 3.45 -2.35
CA LEU A 11 0.38 2.63 -3.55
C LEU A 11 -0.90 1.78 -3.49
N ILE A 12 -1.20 1.21 -2.32
CA ILE A 12 -2.45 0.45 -2.11
C ILE A 12 -3.66 1.38 -2.21
N ALA A 13 -3.60 2.57 -1.61
CA ALA A 13 -4.67 3.56 -1.69
C ALA A 13 -4.86 4.09 -3.13
N LEU A 14 -3.77 4.35 -3.85
CA LEU A 14 -3.80 4.73 -5.26
C LEU A 14 -4.52 3.68 -6.11
N ARG A 15 -4.23 2.39 -5.90
CA ARG A 15 -4.94 1.28 -6.56
C ARG A 15 -6.44 1.34 -6.31
N GLN A 16 -6.85 1.60 -5.06
CA GLN A 16 -8.26 1.63 -4.68
C GLN A 16 -9.01 2.82 -5.29
N GLN A 17 -8.33 3.97 -5.45
CA GLN A 17 -8.94 5.20 -5.96
C GLN A 17 -8.92 5.31 -7.49
N GLN A 18 -7.79 4.96 -8.11
CA GLN A 18 -7.51 5.20 -9.54
C GLN A 18 -7.45 3.90 -10.35
N GLY A 19 -7.52 2.74 -9.68
CA GLY A 19 -7.48 1.44 -10.32
C GLY A 19 -6.07 0.82 -10.41
N PRO A 20 -5.98 -0.43 -10.89
CA PRO A 20 -4.75 -1.21 -10.91
C PRO A 20 -3.67 -0.69 -11.86
N ASP A 21 -4.04 0.05 -12.91
CA ASP A 21 -3.09 0.54 -13.91
C ASP A 21 -2.19 1.65 -13.37
N ALA A 22 -2.71 2.54 -12.53
CA ALA A 22 -1.94 3.61 -11.89
C ALA A 22 -0.84 3.05 -10.98
N GLU A 23 -1.17 2.05 -10.16
CA GLU A 23 -0.21 1.33 -9.33
C GLU A 23 0.86 0.63 -10.18
N ARG A 24 0.44 -0.03 -11.27
CA ARG A 24 1.34 -0.78 -12.16
C ARG A 24 2.36 0.14 -12.82
N LEU A 25 1.92 1.23 -13.46
CA LEU A 25 2.82 2.20 -14.11
C LEU A 25 3.84 2.77 -13.13
N LEU A 26 3.41 3.03 -11.90
CA LEU A 26 4.28 3.56 -10.87
C LEU A 26 5.33 2.53 -10.42
N MET A 27 4.93 1.27 -10.20
CA MET A 27 5.88 0.21 -9.87
C MET A 27 6.84 -0.10 -11.04
N GLU A 28 6.37 -0.05 -12.29
CA GLU A 28 7.23 -0.24 -13.48
C GLU A 28 8.33 0.83 -13.58
N ASN A 29 8.05 2.08 -13.20
CA ASN A 29 8.98 3.19 -13.35
C ASN A 29 9.87 3.47 -12.11
N PHE A 30 9.40 3.13 -10.91
CA PHE A 30 10.03 3.57 -9.66
C PHE A 30 10.45 2.43 -8.72
N ALA A 31 10.12 1.16 -9.01
CA ALA A 31 10.40 0.07 -8.08
C ALA A 31 11.90 -0.12 -7.78
N GLY A 32 12.21 -0.34 -6.50
CA GLY A 32 13.55 -0.70 -6.05
C GLY A 32 14.56 0.45 -5.97
N GLY A 33 14.08 1.69 -5.91
CA GLY A 33 14.93 2.88 -5.85
C GLY A 33 14.37 3.98 -4.97
N ARG A 34 15.24 4.94 -4.64
CA ARG A 34 14.84 6.18 -3.98
C ARG A 34 14.59 7.25 -5.04
N HIS A 35 13.38 7.81 -5.04
CA HIS A 35 12.95 8.75 -6.07
C HIS A 35 12.33 10.00 -5.45
N TYR A 36 12.70 11.15 -6.01
CA TYR A 36 12.09 12.42 -5.67
C TYR A 36 10.72 12.56 -6.34
N ILE A 37 9.71 12.90 -5.55
CA ILE A 37 8.36 13.20 -6.06
C ILE A 37 8.22 14.71 -6.22
N PRO A 38 8.05 15.24 -7.45
CA PRO A 38 7.87 16.66 -7.68
C PRO A 38 6.54 17.17 -7.10
N ARG A 39 6.55 18.42 -6.63
CA ARG A 39 5.32 19.17 -6.33
C ARG A 39 4.60 19.55 -7.61
N ARG A 40 3.28 19.71 -7.54
CA ARG A 40 2.42 20.09 -8.69
C ARG A 40 2.90 21.33 -9.44
N GLU A 41 3.40 22.32 -8.72
CA GLU A 41 3.88 23.60 -9.26
C GLU A 41 5.23 23.50 -10.00
N SER A 42 5.90 22.34 -9.92
CA SER A 42 7.21 22.15 -10.52
C SER A 42 7.11 21.82 -12.01
N ALA A 43 8.00 22.38 -12.83
CA ALA A 43 8.18 21.95 -14.23
C ALA A 43 8.51 20.45 -14.37
N LYS A 44 8.98 19.79 -13.31
CA LYS A 44 9.22 18.33 -13.30
C LYS A 44 7.93 17.51 -13.14
N PHE A 45 6.82 18.15 -12.78
CA PHE A 45 5.52 17.49 -12.59
C PHE A 45 4.93 17.01 -13.92
N GLU A 46 5.05 17.80 -14.99
CA GLU A 46 4.60 17.40 -16.33
C GLU A 46 5.22 16.06 -16.77
N ARG A 47 6.52 15.88 -16.55
CA ARG A 47 7.20 14.61 -16.82
C ARG A 47 6.68 13.45 -15.99
N LEU A 48 6.25 13.70 -14.76
CA LEU A 48 5.63 12.67 -13.92
C LEU A 48 4.25 12.30 -14.48
N CYS A 49 3.46 13.27 -14.92
CA CYS A 49 2.17 13.02 -15.58
C CYS A 49 2.33 12.17 -16.85
N ASP A 50 3.36 12.43 -17.66
CA ASP A 50 3.62 11.63 -18.88
C ASP A 50 3.97 10.17 -18.55
N LEU A 51 4.64 9.92 -17.42
CA LEU A 51 5.09 8.58 -17.02
C LEU A 51 3.99 7.71 -16.42
N ILE A 52 3.15 8.27 -15.55
CA ILE A 52 2.19 7.49 -14.74
C ILE A 52 0.74 7.95 -14.90
N GLY A 53 0.49 8.95 -15.74
CA GLY A 53 -0.80 9.59 -15.93
C GLY A 53 -1.05 10.73 -14.93
N GLU A 54 -1.77 11.75 -15.39
CA GLU A 54 -2.10 12.94 -14.59
C GLU A 54 -2.81 12.61 -13.26
N PRO A 55 -3.81 11.71 -13.20
CA PRO A 55 -4.49 11.42 -11.93
C PRO A 55 -3.55 10.81 -10.87
N ALA A 56 -2.66 9.90 -11.28
CA ALA A 56 -1.72 9.24 -10.38
C ALA A 56 -0.61 10.19 -9.94
N ALA A 57 -0.06 10.98 -10.87
CA ALA A 57 0.94 12.00 -10.59
C ALA A 57 0.40 13.05 -9.61
N THR A 58 -0.83 13.50 -9.82
CA THR A 58 -1.55 14.45 -8.98
C THR A 58 -1.67 13.94 -7.54
N TYR A 59 -2.13 12.70 -7.36
CA TYR A 59 -2.24 12.07 -6.04
C TYR A 59 -0.88 11.97 -5.33
N LEU A 60 0.17 11.56 -6.04
CA LEU A 60 1.52 11.48 -5.48
C LEU A 60 2.06 12.85 -5.09
N ALA A 61 1.86 13.87 -5.92
CA ALA A 61 2.32 15.21 -5.63
C ALA A 61 1.64 15.78 -4.37
N ASP A 62 0.36 15.47 -4.14
CA ASP A 62 -0.37 15.90 -2.95
C ASP A 62 0.12 15.20 -1.68
N CYS A 63 0.29 13.88 -1.76
CA CYS A 63 0.60 13.06 -0.59
C CYS A 63 2.09 13.07 -0.25
N CYS A 64 2.94 13.17 -1.28
CA CYS A 64 4.35 12.83 -1.21
C CYS A 64 5.25 13.92 -1.83
N GLY A 65 4.69 14.98 -2.41
CA GLY A 65 5.41 15.99 -3.17
C GLY A 65 6.43 16.78 -2.35
N GLY A 66 7.60 17.00 -2.95
CA GLY A 66 8.71 17.72 -2.31
C GLY A 66 9.64 16.83 -1.48
N PHE A 67 9.42 15.52 -1.47
CA PHE A 67 10.22 14.56 -0.70
C PHE A 67 10.77 13.44 -1.59
N GLU A 68 11.87 12.85 -1.13
CA GLU A 68 12.38 11.60 -1.68
C GLU A 68 11.80 10.41 -0.94
N TRP A 69 11.27 9.47 -1.71
CA TRP A 69 10.63 8.27 -1.21
C TRP A 69 11.40 7.03 -1.67
N ASP A 70 11.54 6.08 -0.75
CA ASP A 70 12.14 4.78 -1.02
C ASP A 70 11.05 3.82 -1.50
N PHE A 71 11.05 3.53 -2.80
CA PHE A 71 10.09 2.64 -3.41
C PHE A 71 10.53 1.19 -3.25
N PRO A 72 9.66 0.32 -2.72
CA PRO A 72 9.99 -1.09 -2.57
C PRO A 72 10.24 -1.73 -3.94
N SER A 73 11.08 -2.77 -3.96
CA SER A 73 11.13 -3.66 -5.13
C SER A 73 9.77 -4.33 -5.35
N GLN A 74 9.48 -4.75 -6.59
CA GLN A 74 8.22 -5.41 -6.94
C GLN A 74 7.89 -6.57 -5.97
N ARG A 75 8.86 -7.46 -5.74
CA ARG A 75 8.71 -8.58 -4.80
C ARG A 75 8.38 -8.13 -3.38
N THR A 76 9.02 -7.06 -2.90
CA THR A 76 8.78 -6.53 -1.55
C THR A 76 7.38 -5.92 -1.46
N TYR A 77 6.99 -5.20 -2.50
CA TYR A 77 5.66 -4.62 -2.61
C TYR A 77 4.57 -5.70 -2.62
N ASP A 78 4.71 -6.76 -3.43
CA ASP A 78 3.75 -7.86 -3.51
C ASP A 78 3.58 -8.56 -2.16
N LEU A 79 4.68 -8.80 -1.44
CA LEU A 79 4.64 -9.36 -0.09
C LEU A 79 3.89 -8.45 0.89
N ARG A 80 4.16 -7.14 0.85
CA ARG A 80 3.49 -6.16 1.72
C ARG A 80 2.01 -6.01 1.36
N LYS A 81 1.66 -6.00 0.08
CA LYS A 81 0.29 -5.96 -0.44
C LYS A 81 -0.50 -7.19 -0.03
N HIS A 82 0.07 -8.39 -0.19
CA HIS A 82 -0.56 -9.62 0.26
C HIS A 82 -0.77 -9.63 1.78
N ARG A 83 0.21 -9.15 2.55
CA ARG A 83 0.08 -8.99 4.00
C ARG A 83 -1.02 -7.99 4.36
N ALA A 84 -1.14 -6.87 3.66
CA ALA A 84 -2.19 -5.88 3.89
C ALA A 84 -3.58 -6.47 3.60
N ALA A 85 -3.72 -7.27 2.55
CA ALA A 85 -4.96 -8.00 2.23
C ALA A 85 -5.35 -8.97 3.36
N ILE A 86 -4.41 -9.79 3.84
CA ILE A 86 -4.64 -10.70 4.97
C ILE A 86 -5.10 -9.92 6.20
N LEU A 87 -4.44 -8.81 6.53
CA LEU A 87 -4.80 -7.99 7.69
C LEU A 87 -6.19 -7.35 7.55
N SER A 88 -6.56 -6.93 6.34
CA SER A 88 -7.90 -6.42 6.03
C SER A 88 -8.95 -7.51 6.26
N ASP A 89 -8.73 -8.71 5.73
CA ASP A 89 -9.63 -9.85 5.91
C ASP A 89 -9.75 -10.28 7.38
N LEU A 90 -8.65 -10.24 8.13
CA LEU A 90 -8.66 -10.57 9.55
C LEU A 90 -9.48 -9.61 10.40
N ARG A 91 -9.56 -8.33 10.00
CA ARG A 91 -10.35 -7.27 10.63
C ARG A 91 -11.82 -7.30 10.23
N ASN A 92 -12.17 -8.02 9.16
CA ASN A 92 -13.55 -8.18 8.76
C ASN A 92 -14.29 -9.12 9.74
N PRO A 93 -15.30 -8.64 10.49
CA PRO A 93 -16.03 -9.46 11.47
C PRO A 93 -16.87 -10.55 10.81
N ASP A 94 -17.24 -10.38 9.54
CA ASP A 94 -18.08 -11.33 8.79
C ASP A 94 -17.28 -12.54 8.28
N LEU A 95 -15.93 -12.49 8.36
CA LEU A 95 -15.06 -13.57 7.90
C LEU A 95 -14.58 -14.44 9.06
N THR A 96 -14.82 -15.75 8.93
CA THR A 96 -14.24 -16.74 9.83
C THR A 96 -12.75 -16.93 9.53
N LEU A 97 -12.00 -17.47 10.50
CA LEU A 97 -10.58 -17.79 10.28
C LEU A 97 -10.36 -18.81 9.14
N ASN A 98 -11.35 -19.65 8.85
CA ASN A 98 -11.29 -20.58 7.72
C ASN A 98 -11.45 -19.84 6.39
N ASP A 99 -12.33 -18.84 6.32
CA ASP A 99 -12.54 -18.03 5.10
C ASP A 99 -11.28 -17.22 4.78
N VAL A 100 -10.69 -16.57 5.80
CA VAL A 100 -9.43 -15.84 5.64
C VAL A 100 -8.30 -16.76 5.18
N ALA A 101 -8.20 -17.97 5.78
CA ALA A 101 -7.21 -18.97 5.41
C ALA A 101 -7.34 -19.40 3.94
N LEU A 102 -8.57 -19.74 3.52
CA LEU A 102 -8.86 -20.17 2.16
C LEU A 102 -8.59 -19.06 1.13
N ARG A 103 -9.08 -17.84 1.38
CA ARG A 103 -8.92 -16.70 0.46
C ARG A 103 -7.48 -16.29 0.24
N ASN A 104 -6.64 -16.41 1.27
CA ASN A 104 -5.26 -15.94 1.25
C ASN A 104 -4.23 -17.06 1.09
N GLY A 105 -4.65 -18.33 0.97
CA GLY A 105 -3.73 -19.46 0.82
C GLY A 105 -2.83 -19.69 2.04
N ILE A 106 -3.31 -19.37 3.26
CA ILE A 106 -2.60 -19.57 4.52
C ILE A 106 -3.28 -20.62 5.38
N SER A 107 -2.60 -21.16 6.39
CA SER A 107 -3.25 -22.10 7.32
C SER A 107 -4.14 -21.37 8.33
N ARG A 108 -5.22 -22.02 8.78
CA ARG A 108 -6.08 -21.51 9.87
C ARG A 108 -5.29 -21.15 11.13
N ARG A 109 -4.27 -21.97 11.46
CA ARG A 109 -3.38 -21.71 12.61
C ARG A 109 -2.63 -20.38 12.41
N TRP A 110 -2.10 -20.13 11.21
CA TRP A 110 -1.47 -18.86 10.86
C TRP A 110 -2.45 -17.69 10.94
N ALA A 111 -3.66 -17.83 10.38
CA ALA A 111 -4.70 -16.80 10.48
C ALA A 111 -5.05 -16.47 11.96
N SER A 112 -5.16 -17.49 12.82
CA SER A 112 -5.39 -17.31 14.26
C SER A 112 -4.27 -16.53 14.95
N ILE A 113 -3.01 -16.91 14.70
CA ILE A 113 -1.83 -16.22 15.25
C ILE A 113 -1.80 -14.75 14.80
N LEU A 114 -2.09 -14.50 13.52
CA LEU A 114 -2.13 -13.14 12.98
C LEU A 114 -3.28 -12.32 13.57
N ARG A 115 -4.47 -12.91 13.78
CA ARG A 115 -5.59 -12.23 14.46
C ARG A 115 -5.21 -11.85 15.89
N GLN A 116 -4.62 -12.77 16.65
CA GLN A 116 -4.19 -12.53 18.04
C GLN A 116 -3.10 -11.46 18.13
N ARG A 117 -2.12 -11.47 17.21
CA ARG A 117 -1.06 -10.45 17.16
C ARG A 117 -1.55 -9.11 16.63
N GLY A 118 -2.52 -9.10 15.72
CA GLY A 118 -3.20 -7.91 15.24
C GLY A 118 -4.11 -7.26 16.28
N ASN A 119 -4.65 -8.06 17.22
CA ASN A 119 -5.45 -7.62 18.36
C ASN A 119 -4.62 -7.13 19.56
N VAL A 120 -3.31 -6.89 19.42
CA VAL A 120 -2.51 -6.21 20.47
C VAL A 120 -2.80 -4.70 20.51
N TYR A 121 -3.69 -4.19 19.64
CA TYR A 121 -4.39 -2.92 19.80
C TYR A 121 -5.88 -3.07 19.42
N PRO A 122 -6.77 -3.44 20.36
CA PRO A 122 -8.08 -2.83 20.38
C PRO A 122 -7.93 -1.40 20.95
N PRO A 123 -8.63 -0.36 20.45
CA PRO A 123 -8.87 0.79 21.29
C PRO A 123 -9.51 0.27 22.58
N LYS A 124 -8.98 0.69 23.74
CA LYS A 124 -9.66 0.45 25.01
C LYS A 124 -11.09 0.97 24.83
N GLN A 125 -12.05 0.06 24.84
CA GLN A 125 -13.41 0.42 25.16
C GLN A 125 -13.38 0.66 26.67
N ASP A 126 -13.15 1.91 27.07
CA ASP A 126 -13.37 2.30 28.45
C ASP A 126 -14.89 2.18 28.73
N PRO A 127 -15.28 1.59 29.88
CA PRO A 127 -16.67 1.41 30.27
C PRO A 127 -17.40 2.73 30.57
#